data_AF-A0A6V7LDQ1-F1
#
_entry.id   AF-A0A6V7LDQ1-F1
#
_cell.length_a   1.000
_cell.length_b   1.000
_cell.length_c   1.000
_cell.angle_alpha   90.00
_cell.angle_beta   90.00
_cell.angle_gamma   90.00
#
_symmetry.space_group_name_H-M   'P 1'
#
loop_
_entity.id
_entity.type
_entity.pdbx_description
1 polymer ?
#
loop_
_entity_poly.entity_id
_entity_poly.type
_entity_poly.pdbx_seq_one_letter_code
_entity_poly.pdbx_strand_id
1 'polypeptide(L)' 'MTGGGILSIGEVNALPIEQFEWLFNNVIEHRPEAAQAVALKRPFATSGDLKKAFCDYLDGLDTN' A
#
# COMPACT_ATOMS: atom_id res chain seq x y z
N MET A 1 -7.77 6.64 -19.78
CA MET A 1 -7.66 7.45 -18.55
C MET A 1 -9.03 7.52 -17.91
N THR A 2 -9.33 6.63 -16.97
CA THR A 2 -10.54 6.70 -16.15
C THR A 2 -10.12 7.16 -14.77
N GLY A 3 -10.18 8.49 -14.56
CA GLY A 3 -10.20 9.07 -13.24
C GLY A 3 -11.52 8.69 -12.58
N GLY A 4 -11.44 7.96 -11.48
CA GLY A 4 -12.57 7.57 -10.64
C GLY A 4 -12.01 6.91 -9.38
N GLY A 5 -11.74 7.70 -8.34
CA GLY A 5 -11.55 7.13 -6.99
C GLY A 5 -12.84 6.43 -6.55
N ILE A 6 -12.88 5.48 -5.62
CA ILE A 6 -11.96 4.96 -4.61
C ILE A 6 -12.04 3.44 -4.79
N LEU A 7 -10.91 2.77 -5.04
CA LEU A 7 -10.89 1.31 -5.12
C LEU A 7 -11.40 0.72 -3.80
N SER A 8 -12.32 -0.23 -3.89
CA SER A 8 -12.73 -1.07 -2.78
C SER A 8 -11.53 -1.90 -2.30
N ILE A 9 -11.52 -2.31 -1.03
CA ILE A 9 -10.41 -3.13 -0.52
C ILE A 9 -10.25 -4.46 -1.28
N GLY A 10 -11.36 -5.02 -1.78
CA GLY A 10 -11.34 -6.17 -2.68
C GLY A 10 -10.62 -5.89 -3.99
N GLU A 11 -10.85 -4.72 -4.59
CA GLU A 11 -10.16 -4.29 -5.82
C GLU A 11 -8.66 -4.08 -5.55
N VAL A 12 -8.30 -3.48 -4.41
CA VAL A 12 -6.90 -3.33 -3.96
C VAL A 12 -6.20 -4.69 -3.77
N ASN A 13 -6.89 -5.66 -3.18
CA ASN A 13 -6.36 -7.01 -2.99
C ASN A 13 -6.15 -7.74 -4.31
N ALA A 14 -6.97 -7.46 -5.33
CA ALA A 14 -6.90 -8.07 -6.64
C ALA A 14 -5.88 -7.40 -7.59
N LEU A 15 -5.33 -6.24 -7.23
CA LEU A 15 -4.35 -5.55 -8.07
C LEU A 15 -3.11 -6.41 -8.34
N PRO A 16 -2.61 -6.48 -9.58
CA PRO A 16 -1.26 -6.94 -9.85
C PRO A 16 -0.25 -6.19 -8.99
N ILE A 17 0.84 -6.85 -8.61
CA ILE A 17 1.85 -6.24 -7.72
C ILE A 17 2.40 -4.93 -8.28
N GLU A 18 2.69 -4.87 -9.57
CA GLU A 18 3.20 -3.66 -10.25
C GLU A 18 2.21 -2.49 -10.18
N GLN A 19 0.91 -2.77 -10.29
CA GLN A 19 -0.13 -1.74 -10.19
C GLN A 19 -0.35 -1.27 -8.76
N PHE A 20 -0.26 -2.17 -7.79
CA PHE A 20 -0.29 -1.82 -6.38
C PHE A 20 0.91 -0.92 -6.03
N GLU A 21 2.12 -1.32 -6.42
CA GLU A 21 3.33 -0.54 -6.20
C GLU A 21 3.21 0.84 -6.87
N TRP A 22 2.79 0.91 -8.13
CA TRP A 22 2.58 2.18 -8.81
C TRP A 22 1.56 3.09 -8.10
N LEU A 23 0.46 2.52 -7.60
CA LEU A 23 -0.59 3.28 -6.92
C LEU A 23 -0.17 3.81 -5.55
N PHE A 24 0.67 3.05 -4.82
CA PHE A 24 1.02 3.36 -3.44
C PHE A 24 2.49 3.75 -3.22
N ASN A 25 3.31 3.90 -4.26
CA ASN A 25 4.74 4.23 -4.18
C ASN A 25 5.08 5.55 -3.46
N ASN A 26 4.11 6.44 -3.27
CA ASN A 26 4.29 7.73 -2.63
C ASN A 26 3.49 7.86 -1.31
N VAL A 27 2.96 6.76 -0.77
CA VAL A 27 2.27 6.80 0.53
C VAL A 27 3.23 7.18 1.67
N ILE A 28 4.46 6.68 1.59
CA ILE A 28 5.56 7.13 2.46
C ILE A 28 6.55 7.87 1.59
N GLU A 29 6.72 9.16 1.86
CA GLU A 29 7.60 10.03 1.07
C GLU A 29 9.02 9.48 1.04
N HIS A 30 9.64 9.52 -0.15
CA HIS A 30 10.98 9.00 -0.42
C HIS A 30 11.19 7.51 -0.12
N ARG A 31 10.12 6.74 0.13
CA ARG A 31 10.18 5.31 0.45
C ARG A 31 9.27 4.46 -0.45
N PRO A 32 9.55 4.37 -1.77
CA PRO A 32 8.74 3.55 -2.67
C PRO A 32 8.78 2.05 -2.31
N GLU A 33 9.82 1.59 -1.62
CA GLU A 33 9.92 0.20 -1.14
C GLU A 33 8.84 -0.16 -0.11
N ALA A 34 8.23 0.84 0.55
CA ALA A 34 7.10 0.65 1.45
C ALA A 34 5.91 0.02 0.72
N ALA A 35 5.64 0.44 -0.51
CA ALA A 35 4.52 -0.08 -1.29
C ALA A 35 4.72 -1.57 -1.61
N GLN A 36 5.94 -1.97 -1.96
CA GLN A 36 6.29 -3.37 -2.18
C GLN A 36 6.15 -4.20 -0.90
N ALA A 37 6.71 -3.71 0.21
CA ALA A 37 6.64 -4.40 1.49
C ALA A 37 5.18 -4.58 1.97
N VAL A 38 4.34 -3.57 1.77
CA VAL A 38 2.91 -3.64 2.11
C VAL A 38 2.13 -4.52 1.12
N ALA A 39 2.46 -4.52 -0.16
CA ALA A 39 1.80 -5.35 -1.17
C ALA A 39 1.86 -6.86 -0.82
N LEU A 40 2.94 -7.31 -0.18
CA LEU A 40 3.15 -8.69 0.25
C LEU A 40 2.32 -9.08 1.49
N LYS A 41 1.73 -8.11 2.20
CA LYS A 41 0.86 -8.35 3.37
C LYS A 41 -0.61 -8.56 3.00
N ARG A 42 -0.96 -8.46 1.71
CA ARG A 42 -2.31 -8.77 1.20
C ARG A 42 -2.65 -10.25 1.42
N PRO A 43 -3.94 -10.60 1.58
CA PRO A 43 -5.11 -9.72 1.48
C PRO A 43 -5.39 -8.92 2.76
N PHE A 44 -5.90 -7.70 2.59
CA PHE A 44 -6.40 -6.86 3.67
C PHE A 44 -7.91 -7.02 3.84
N ALA A 45 -8.41 -7.11 5.07
CA ALA A 45 -9.85 -7.20 5.32
C ALA A 45 -10.53 -5.83 5.16
N THR A 46 -9.86 -4.76 5.58
CA THR A 46 -10.37 -3.38 5.54
C THR A 46 -9.31 -2.39 5.07
N SER A 47 -9.74 -1.19 4.71
CA SER A 47 -8.81 -0.07 4.48
C SER A 47 -8.01 0.32 5.73
N GLY A 48 -8.54 0.02 6.93
CA GLY A 48 -7.82 0.18 8.19
C GLY A 48 -6.60 -0.73 8.29
N ASP A 49 -6.70 -1.97 7.82
CA ASP A 49 -5.58 -2.92 7.81
C ASP A 49 -4.49 -2.49 6.83
N LEU A 50 -4.88 -1.97 5.66
CA LEU A 50 -3.94 -1.39 4.69
C LEU A 50 -3.19 -0.20 5.31
N LYS A 51 -3.92 0.74 5.93
CA LYS A 51 -3.32 1.88 6.63
C LYS A 51 -2.36 1.41 7.72
N LYS A 52 -2.79 0.44 8.54
CA LYS A 52 -1.97 -0.13 9.61
C LYS A 52 -0.69 -0.75 9.05
N ALA A 53 -0.76 -1.47 7.93
CA ALA A 53 0.41 -2.07 7.31
C ALA A 53 1.48 -1.04 6.89
N PHE A 54 1.07 0.14 6.40
CA PHE A 54 1.97 1.26 6.12
C PHE A 54 2.53 1.91 7.40
N CYS A 55 1.69 2.12 8.42
CA CYS A 55 2.16 2.62 9.72
C CYS A 55 3.19 1.66 10.35
N ASP A 56 2.89 0.37 10.40
CA ASP A 56 3.79 -0.65 10.94
C ASP A 56 5.12 -0.72 10.15
N TYR A 57 5.09 -0.44 8.84
CA TYR A 57 6.32 -0.31 8.04
C TYR A 57 7.13 0.92 8.49
N LEU A 58 6.48 2.08 8.65
CA LEU A 58 7.11 3.32 9.07
C LEU A 58 7.70 3.22 10.48
N ASP A 59 6.97 2.61 11.42
CA ASP A 59 7.42 2.38 12.80
C ASP A 59 8.63 1.43 12.87
N GLY A 60 8.82 0.58 11.86
CA GLY A 60 9.97 -0.31 11.73
C GLY A 60 11.19 0.31 11.06
N LEU A 61 11.12 1.57 10.61
CA LEU A 61 12.28 2.24 10.03
C LEU A 61 13.21 2.73 11.13
N ASP A 62 14.44 2.23 11.15
CA ASP A 62 15.51 2.76 11.99
C ASP A 62 15.78 4.24 11.64
N THR A 63 15.65 5.11 12.63
CA THR A 63 16.00 6.54 12.53
C THR A 63 17.48 6.71 12.87
N ASN A 64 18.36 6.23 11.97
CA ASN A 64 19.80 6.42 12.13
C ASN A 64 20.25 7.77 11.56
#